data_AF-A0A7X2J0C3-F1
#
_entry.id   AF-A0A7X2J0C3-F1
#
_cell.length_a   1.000
_cell.length_b   1.000
_cell.length_c   1.000
_cell.angle_alpha   90.00
_cell.angle_beta   90.00
_cell.angle_gamma   90.00
#
_symmetry.space_group_name_H-M   'P 1'
#
loop_
_entity.id
_entity.type
_entity.pdbx_description
1 polymer ?
#
loop_
_entity_poly.entity_id
_entity_poly.type
_entity_poly.pdbx_seq_one_letter_code
_entity_poly.pdbx_strand_id
1 'polypeptide(L)' 'MNEESLLHSFREEMQTASSSSFPTFVDSFANLWDYEFGSLEGLPSDINEIVGHRAVEYDLYE' A
#
# COMPACT_ATOMS: atom_id res chain seq x y z
N MET A 1 0.92 2.31 15.79
CA MET A 1 2.06 2.81 14.99
C MET A 1 1.79 4.28 14.62
N ASN A 2 2.78 5.09 14.21
CA ASN A 2 2.50 6.45 13.68
C ASN A 2 2.39 6.39 12.15
N GLU A 3 1.44 7.13 11.57
CA GLU A 3 1.21 7.24 10.11
C GLU A 3 2.51 7.56 9.38
N GLU A 4 3.23 8.61 9.80
CA GLU A 4 4.48 9.03 9.15
C GLU A 4 5.54 7.93 9.14
N SER A 5 5.65 7.14 10.22
CA SER A 5 6.61 6.05 10.30
C SER A 5 6.23 4.90 9.35
N LEU A 6 4.94 4.56 9.26
CA LEU A 6 4.48 3.53 8.34
C LEU A 6 4.66 3.96 6.88
N LEU A 7 4.35 5.22 6.55
CA LEU A 7 4.56 5.81 5.22
C LEU A 7 6.05 5.82 4.84
N HIS A 8 6.92 6.17 5.78
CA HIS A 8 8.37 6.17 5.55
C HIS A 8 8.88 4.76 5.24
N SER A 9 8.53 3.78 6.09
CA SER A 9 8.90 2.38 5.87
C SER A 9 8.36 1.85 4.55
N PHE A 10 7.12 2.20 4.20
CA PHE A 10 6.52 1.78 2.93
C PHE A 10 7.34 2.29 1.72
N ARG A 11 7.73 3.57 1.74
CA ARG A 11 8.50 4.19 0.67
C ARG A 11 9.93 3.67 0.57
N GLU A 12 10.56 3.30 1.69
CA GLU A 12 11.89 2.70 1.69
C GLU A 12 11.85 1.27 1.11
N GLU A 13 10.93 0.45 1.58
CA GLU A 13 10.75 -0.93 1.11
C GLU A 13 10.31 -0.96 -0.36
N MET A 14 9.48 -0.01 -0.82
CA MET A 14 9.14 0.11 -2.24
C MET A 14 10.36 0.25 -3.16
N GLN A 15 11.40 0.95 -2.72
CA GLN A 15 12.61 1.19 -3.53
C GLN A 15 13.47 -0.07 -3.67
N THR A 16 13.34 -1.01 -2.74
CA THR A 16 14.14 -2.25 -2.69
C THR A 16 13.31 -3.49 -3.07
N ALA A 17 11.98 -3.36 -3.10
CA ALA A 17 11.07 -4.44 -3.42
C ALA A 17 11.28 -4.94 -4.86
N SER A 18 11.44 -6.26 -4.99
CA SER A 18 11.44 -6.90 -6.31
C SER A 18 10.05 -6.82 -6.96
N SER A 19 9.99 -6.74 -8.28
CA SER A 19 8.72 -6.68 -9.02
C SER A 19 7.79 -7.86 -8.70
N SER A 20 8.35 -9.03 -8.36
CA SER A 20 7.61 -10.22 -7.94
C SER A 20 6.99 -10.14 -6.54
N SER A 21 7.60 -9.38 -5.63
CA SER A 21 7.11 -9.22 -4.24
C SER A 21 6.29 -7.95 -4.05
N PHE A 22 6.34 -7.03 -5.01
CA PHE A 22 5.65 -5.74 -4.96
C PHE A 22 4.13 -5.87 -4.75
N PRO A 23 3.39 -6.75 -5.44
CA PRO A 23 1.95 -6.90 -5.22
C PRO A 23 1.60 -7.27 -3.77
N THR A 24 2.25 -8.32 -3.25
CA THR A 24 2.04 -8.80 -1.87
C THR A 24 2.42 -7.75 -0.84
N PHE A 25 3.44 -6.95 -1.13
CA PHE A 25 3.86 -5.86 -0.27
C PHE A 25 2.82 -4.73 -0.20
N VAL A 26 2.29 -4.29 -1.35
CA VAL A 26 1.22 -3.28 -1.41
C VAL A 26 -0.04 -3.77 -0.68
N ASP A 27 -0.43 -5.03 -0.88
CA ASP A 27 -1.57 -5.63 -0.21
C ASP A 27 -1.38 -5.66 1.32
N SER A 28 -0.18 -6.03 1.77
CA SER A 28 0.15 -6.07 3.20
C SER A 28 0.11 -4.68 3.84
N PHE A 29 0.62 -3.67 3.13
CA PHE A 29 0.55 -2.28 3.56
C PHE A 29 -0.90 -1.79 3.66
N ALA A 30 -1.71 -2.01 2.63
CA ALA A 30 -3.10 -1.56 2.62
C ALA A 30 -3.90 -2.19 3.77
N ASN A 31 -3.74 -3.49 3.99
CA ASN A 31 -4.38 -4.19 5.12
C ASN A 31 -3.91 -3.64 6.48
N LEU A 32 -2.61 -3.38 6.64
CA LEU A 32 -2.07 -2.84 7.89
C LEU A 32 -2.53 -1.40 8.14
N TRP A 33 -2.59 -0.58 7.10
CA TRP A 33 -3.10 0.78 7.18
C TRP A 33 -4.57 0.79 7.58
N ASP A 34 -5.42 0.03 6.90
CA ASP A 34 -6.84 -0.06 7.21
C ASP A 34 -7.08 -0.60 8.63
N TYR A 35 -6.28 -1.58 9.08
CA TYR A 35 -6.35 -2.08 10.45
C TYR A 35 -5.98 -1.03 11.51
N GLU A 36 -4.91 -0.24 11.29
CA GLU A 36 -4.44 0.75 12.27
C GLU A 36 -5.27 2.05 12.26
N PHE A 37 -5.78 2.47 11.09
CA PHE A 37 -6.41 3.79 10.90
C PHE A 37 -7.90 3.72 10.52
N GLY A 38 -8.43 2.53 10.24
CA GLY A 38 -9.86 2.27 10.02
C GLY A 38 -10.39 2.66 8.64
N SER A 39 -9.54 3.17 7.74
CA SER A 39 -9.86 3.46 6.34
C SER A 39 -8.59 3.70 5.53
N LEU A 40 -8.65 3.42 4.23
CA LEU A 40 -7.65 3.89 3.25
C LEU A 40 -7.84 5.37 2.88
N GLU A 41 -8.97 5.98 3.26
CA GLU A 41 -9.22 7.41 3.12
C GLU A 41 -8.27 8.22 4.01
N GLY A 42 -7.30 8.89 3.41
CA GLY A 42 -6.24 9.61 4.14
C GLY A 42 -4.83 9.24 3.68
N LEU A 43 -4.68 8.21 2.85
CA LEU A 43 -3.42 7.93 2.20
C LEU A 43 -2.94 9.13 1.35
N PRO A 44 -1.63 9.45 1.39
CA PRO A 44 -1.03 10.39 0.46
C PRO A 44 -1.32 10.00 -0.99
N SER A 45 -1.51 10.98 -1.86
CA SER A 45 -1.91 10.76 -3.26
C SER A 45 -1.00 9.79 -4.00
N ASP A 46 0.31 9.81 -3.74
CA ASP A 46 1.29 8.90 -4.35
C ASP A 46 1.04 7.43 -3.97
N ILE A 47 0.69 7.16 -2.71
CA ILE A 47 0.43 5.81 -2.22
C ILE A 47 -0.98 5.36 -2.57
N ASN A 48 -1.95 6.28 -2.50
CA ASN A 48 -3.33 6.01 -2.88
C ASN A 48 -3.43 5.57 -4.35
N GLU A 49 -2.63 6.17 -5.24
CA GLU A 49 -2.57 5.74 -6.64
C GLU A 49 -2.03 4.31 -6.79
N ILE A 50 -1.01 3.94 -6.01
CA ILE A 50 -0.42 2.58 -6.04
C ILE A 50 -1.39 1.53 -5.52
N VAL A 51 -2.00 1.79 -4.36
CA VAL A 51 -3.00 0.90 -3.76
C VAL A 51 -4.23 0.79 -4.67
N GLY A 52 -4.68 1.92 -5.24
CA GLY A 52 -5.80 1.97 -6.18
C GLY A 52 -5.54 1.21 -7.49
N HIS A 53 -4.36 1.36 -8.09
CA HIS A 53 -3.98 0.57 -9.27
C HIS A 53 -3.99 -0.93 -8.96
N ARG A 54 -3.52 -1.32 -7.78
CA ARG A 54 -3.53 -2.72 -7.37
C ARG A 54 -4.95 -3.27 -7.19
N ALA A 55 -5.87 -2.48 -6.62
CA ALA A 55 -7.28 -2.87 -6.51
C ALA A 55 -7.94 -3.07 -7.89
N VAL A 56 -7.61 -2.22 -8.87
CA VAL A 56 -8.08 -2.38 -10.26
C VAL A 56 -7.49 -3.62 -10.92
N GLU A 57 -6.20 -3.94 -10.68
CA GLU A 57 -5.63 -5.20 -11.15
C GLU A 57 -6.38 -6.41 -10.58
N TYR A 58 -6.74 -6.42 -9.29
CA TYR A 58 -7.55 -7.50 -8.72
C TYR A 58 -8.92 -7.62 -9.39
N ASP A 59 -9.65 -6.51 -9.58
CA ASP A 59 -10.98 -6.50 -10.23
C ASP A 59 -10.92 -6.98 -11.70
N LEU A 60 -9.79 -6.78 -12.38
CA LEU A 60 -9.54 -7.28 -13.74
C LEU A 60 -9.25 -8.80 -13.81
N TYR A 61 -8.90 -9.44 -12.69
CA TYR A 61 -8.61 -10.86 -12.59
C TYR A 61 -9.75 -11.69 -11.94
N GLU A 62 -10.87 -11.06 -11.55
CA GLU A 62 -12.08 -11.71 -11.00
C GLU A 62 -13.09 -12.18 -12.06
#